data_AF-A0AB74CJK8-F1
#
_entry.id   AF-A0AB74CJK8-F1
#
_cell.length_a   1.000
_cell.length_b   1.000
_cell.length_c   1.000
_cell.angle_alpha   90.00
_cell.angle_beta   90.00
_cell.angle_gamma   90.00
#
_symmetry.space_group_name_H-M   'P 1'
#
loop_
_entity.id
_entity.type
_entity.pdbx_description
1 polymer ?
#
loop_
_entity_poly.entity_id
_entity_poly.type
_entity_poly.pdbx_seq_one_letter_code
_entity_poly.pdbx_strand_id
1 'polypeptide(L)'
;MPTVRPDFKGYYPRAHWAIEALLSSPEFSTLKWTSLQPNAFLTYYVASAVEYIKQYKRTGEQGTLRLMAAKDAPVGPVDPNEVGIFAAHLLALDDPSSHSGAKYVLNGPEDITGEQLVGLVEQHIGTKVKDVSYQDLGFLDALLASGFGGPGQSKTVMASLKYGLLTMWEGTGSASTTSKEVLEIAAPRTTPAEMVNKLLEE
;
A
#
# COMPACT_ATOMS: atom_id res chain seq x y z
N MET A 1 -8.19 -10.44 0.82
CA MET A 1 -6.77 -10.20 1.17
C MET A 1 -6.33 -11.15 2.29
N PRO A 2 -5.14 -11.76 2.22
CA PRO A 2 -4.65 -12.75 3.21
C PRO A 2 -4.50 -12.25 4.65
N THR A 3 -4.35 -10.94 4.84
CA THR A 3 -4.17 -10.31 6.17
C THR A 3 -5.50 -10.04 6.89
N VAL A 4 -6.64 -10.04 6.19
CA VAL A 4 -7.97 -9.72 6.75
C VAL A 4 -8.59 -10.99 7.36
N ARG A 5 -8.10 -11.36 8.56
CA ARG A 5 -8.48 -12.58 9.30
C ARG A 5 -8.43 -12.34 10.82
N PRO A 6 -9.20 -13.10 11.64
CA PRO A 6 -9.38 -12.81 13.06
C PRO A 6 -8.10 -12.92 13.89
N ASP A 7 -7.18 -13.78 13.47
CA ASP A 7 -5.93 -14.10 14.16
C ASP A 7 -4.71 -13.37 13.56
N PHE A 8 -4.93 -12.39 12.66
CA PHE A 8 -3.83 -11.60 12.12
C PHE A 8 -3.19 -10.74 13.21
N LYS A 9 -1.84 -10.66 13.21
CA LYS A 9 -1.07 -9.93 14.23
C LYS A 9 -1.25 -8.41 14.12
N GLY A 10 -1.41 -7.90 12.91
CA GLY A 10 -1.69 -6.48 12.66
C GLY A 10 -3.07 -6.09 13.16
N TYR A 11 -3.16 -4.99 13.92
CA TYR A 11 -4.44 -4.50 14.43
C TYR A 11 -5.37 -4.07 13.30
N TYR A 12 -4.86 -3.29 12.34
CA TYR A 12 -5.68 -2.69 11.28
C TYR A 12 -6.36 -3.75 10.37
N PRO A 13 -5.67 -4.78 9.84
CA PRO A 13 -6.34 -5.82 9.06
C PRO A 13 -7.32 -6.68 9.89
N ARG A 14 -7.01 -6.92 11.17
CA ARG A 14 -7.92 -7.63 12.08
C ARG A 14 -9.19 -6.81 12.37
N ALA A 15 -9.06 -5.49 12.50
CA ALA A 15 -10.21 -4.59 12.66
C ALA A 15 -11.09 -4.58 11.39
N HIS A 16 -10.49 -4.60 10.20
CA HIS A 16 -11.24 -4.75 8.94
C HIS A 16 -12.02 -6.06 8.91
N TRP A 17 -11.39 -7.17 9.30
CA TRP A 17 -12.07 -8.46 9.40
C TRP A 17 -13.27 -8.39 10.35
N ALA A 18 -13.11 -7.76 11.53
CA ALA A 18 -14.18 -7.65 12.51
C ALA A 18 -15.37 -6.83 11.99
N ILE A 19 -15.10 -5.72 11.28
CA ILE A 19 -16.13 -4.89 10.65
C ILE A 19 -16.85 -5.68 9.55
N GLU A 20 -16.12 -6.36 8.68
CA GLU A 20 -16.72 -7.19 7.63
C GLU A 20 -17.56 -8.33 8.21
N ALA A 21 -17.11 -8.96 9.30
CA ALA A 21 -17.86 -10.00 9.98
C ALA A 21 -19.15 -9.45 10.61
N LEU A 22 -19.10 -8.28 11.23
CA LEU A 22 -20.26 -7.58 11.78
C LEU A 22 -21.26 -7.23 10.67
N LEU A 23 -20.80 -6.63 9.57
CA LEU A 23 -21.66 -6.27 8.44
C LEU A 23 -22.27 -7.49 7.73
N SER A 24 -21.65 -8.67 7.89
CA SER A 24 -22.19 -9.94 7.38
C SER A 24 -23.20 -10.60 8.31
N SER A 25 -23.44 -10.05 9.51
CA SER A 25 -24.32 -10.66 10.50
C SER A 25 -25.81 -10.42 10.16
N PRO A 26 -26.73 -11.27 10.66
CA PRO A 26 -28.17 -11.14 10.36
C PRO A 26 -28.75 -9.76 10.69
N GLU A 27 -28.24 -9.11 11.73
CA GLU A 27 -28.64 -7.78 12.19
C GLU A 27 -28.42 -6.70 11.11
N PHE A 28 -27.45 -6.90 10.22
CA PHE A 28 -27.12 -5.97 9.13
C PHE A 28 -27.56 -6.48 7.75
N SER A 29 -28.38 -7.53 7.67
CA SER A 29 -28.83 -8.14 6.40
C SER A 29 -29.56 -7.18 5.44
N THR A 30 -30.11 -6.08 5.95
CA THR A 30 -30.79 -5.05 5.15
C THR A 30 -29.85 -3.95 4.65
N LEU A 31 -28.64 -3.84 5.22
CA LEU A 31 -27.64 -2.87 4.82
C LEU A 31 -26.81 -3.43 3.67
N LYS A 32 -26.89 -2.79 2.50
CA LYS A 32 -25.94 -3.09 1.41
C LYS A 32 -24.57 -2.49 1.76
N TRP A 33 -23.53 -3.30 1.68
CA TRP A 33 -22.15 -2.86 1.90
C TRP A 33 -21.22 -3.54 0.90
N THR A 34 -20.06 -2.94 0.65
CA THR A 34 -18.96 -3.53 -0.12
C THR A 34 -17.66 -3.17 0.60
N SER A 35 -16.76 -4.14 0.78
CA SER A 35 -15.44 -3.89 1.36
C SER A 35 -14.40 -3.69 0.26
N LEU A 36 -13.66 -2.60 0.35
CA LEU A 36 -12.50 -2.31 -0.48
C LEU A 36 -11.24 -2.61 0.33
N GLN A 37 -10.45 -3.58 -0.11
CA GLN A 37 -9.26 -4.08 0.56
C GLN A 37 -7.99 -3.70 -0.24
N PRO A 38 -7.53 -2.44 -0.17
CA PRO A 38 -6.28 -2.03 -0.81
C PRO A 38 -5.06 -2.59 -0.08
N ASN A 39 -4.10 -3.11 -0.83
CA ASN A 39 -2.94 -3.82 -0.28
C ASN A 39 -1.86 -2.90 0.30
N ALA A 40 -1.20 -2.12 -0.55
CA ALA A 40 -0.20 -1.13 -0.17
C ALA A 40 -0.50 0.17 -0.92
N PHE A 41 -0.25 1.32 -0.31
CA PHE A 41 -0.38 2.60 -1.00
C PHE A 41 0.95 3.03 -1.61
N LEU A 42 0.91 3.37 -2.90
CA LEU A 42 2.05 3.80 -3.71
C LEU A 42 2.84 4.93 -3.04
N THR A 43 2.15 5.97 -2.59
CA THR A 43 2.75 7.15 -1.94
C THR A 43 3.64 6.78 -0.76
N TYR A 44 3.19 5.84 0.07
CA TYR A 44 3.96 5.36 1.22
C TYR A 44 5.07 4.39 0.78
N TYR A 45 4.78 3.52 -0.18
CA TYR A 45 5.69 2.46 -0.62
C TYR A 45 6.96 3.03 -1.28
N VAL A 46 6.86 4.13 -2.01
CA VAL A 46 8.00 4.77 -2.71
C VAL A 46 8.62 5.94 -1.95
N ALA A 47 8.07 6.34 -0.80
CA ALA A 47 8.46 7.57 -0.09
C ALA A 47 9.97 7.67 0.20
N SER A 48 10.59 6.58 0.67
CA SER A 48 12.02 6.59 1.01
C SER A 48 12.92 6.66 -0.23
N ALA A 49 12.49 6.10 -1.36
CA ALA A 49 13.19 6.23 -2.63
C ALA A 49 13.15 7.68 -3.14
N VAL A 50 11.97 8.33 -3.05
CA VAL A 50 11.79 9.74 -3.41
C VAL A 50 12.67 10.63 -2.53
N GLU A 51 12.64 10.45 -1.21
CA GLU A 51 13.46 11.24 -0.29
C GLU A 51 14.96 11.08 -0.58
N TYR A 52 15.41 9.85 -0.87
CA TYR A 52 16.80 9.60 -1.26
C TYR A 52 17.20 10.38 -2.52
N ILE A 53 16.36 10.37 -3.56
CA ILE A 53 16.58 11.12 -4.79
C ILE A 53 16.65 12.62 -4.49
N LYS A 54 15.70 13.16 -3.71
CA LYS A 54 15.67 14.58 -3.34
C LYS A 54 16.92 14.98 -2.56
N GLN A 55 17.34 14.16 -1.59
CA GLN A 55 18.55 14.39 -0.81
C GLN A 55 19.79 14.41 -1.71
N TYR A 56 19.97 13.41 -2.58
CA TYR A 56 21.11 13.35 -3.49
C TYR A 56 21.15 14.54 -4.44
N LYS A 57 20.02 14.92 -5.05
CA LYS A 57 19.95 16.10 -5.93
C LYS A 57 20.33 17.40 -5.20
N ARG A 58 20.04 17.49 -3.90
CA ARG A 58 20.37 18.66 -3.08
C ARG A 58 21.85 18.71 -2.65
N THR A 59 22.44 17.58 -2.29
CA THR A 59 23.77 17.53 -1.65
C THR A 59 24.88 16.95 -2.53
N GLY A 60 24.54 16.17 -3.55
CA GLY A 60 25.47 15.35 -4.32
C GLY A 60 26.02 14.14 -3.55
N GLU A 61 25.60 13.93 -2.31
CA GLU A 61 26.10 12.87 -1.43
C GLU A 61 25.13 11.69 -1.39
N GLN A 62 25.67 10.47 -1.49
CA GLN A 62 24.91 9.25 -1.27
C GLN A 62 24.99 8.83 0.20
N GLY A 63 23.84 8.55 0.80
CA GLY A 63 23.73 7.75 2.01
C GLY A 63 23.30 6.31 1.70
N THR A 64 22.80 5.60 2.70
CA THR A 64 22.14 4.30 2.52
C THR A 64 20.69 4.49 2.05
N LEU A 65 20.33 3.90 0.92
CA LEU A 65 18.95 3.83 0.45
C LEU A 65 18.20 2.77 1.27
N ARG A 66 17.23 3.20 2.09
CA ARG A 66 16.44 2.31 2.96
C ARG A 66 15.08 2.06 2.32
N LEU A 67 14.77 0.80 2.01
CA LEU A 67 13.53 0.41 1.37
C LEU A 67 12.75 -0.53 2.27
N MET A 68 11.46 -0.27 2.45
CA MET A 68 10.54 -1.24 3.08
C MET A 68 10.30 -2.46 2.20
N ALA A 69 10.55 -2.34 0.88
CA ALA A 69 10.43 -3.43 -0.08
C ALA A 69 11.46 -4.53 0.22
N ALA A 70 11.05 -5.78 0.02
CA ALA A 70 12.01 -6.88 -0.11
C ALA A 70 12.72 -6.77 -1.45
N LYS A 71 13.97 -7.24 -1.51
CA LYS A 71 14.77 -7.17 -2.73
C LYS A 71 14.06 -7.79 -3.93
N ASP A 72 13.52 -8.99 -3.74
CA ASP A 72 13.03 -9.85 -4.83
C ASP A 72 11.51 -10.13 -4.77
N ALA A 73 10.83 -9.81 -3.65
CA ALA A 73 9.39 -10.10 -3.52
C ALA A 73 8.55 -8.98 -4.17
N PRO A 74 7.74 -9.30 -5.20
CA PRO A 74 6.93 -8.30 -5.88
C PRO A 74 5.73 -7.87 -5.02
N VAL A 75 5.42 -6.57 -5.07
CA VAL A 75 4.20 -5.99 -4.50
C VAL A 75 3.55 -5.12 -5.56
N GLY A 76 2.21 -5.15 -5.65
CA GLY A 76 1.42 -4.25 -6.49
C GLY A 76 0.80 -3.11 -5.67
N PRO A 77 1.56 -2.09 -5.24
CA PRO A 77 1.00 -0.97 -4.51
C PRO A 77 0.05 -0.16 -5.40
N VAL A 78 -1.06 0.33 -4.85
CA VAL A 78 -2.11 1.09 -5.55
C VAL A 78 -2.04 2.58 -5.20
N ASP A 79 -2.40 3.47 -6.13
CA ASP A 79 -2.60 4.87 -5.79
C ASP A 79 -3.86 5.01 -4.92
N PRO A 80 -3.81 5.66 -3.74
CA PRO A 80 -5.00 5.85 -2.91
C PRO A 80 -6.16 6.56 -3.64
N ASN A 81 -5.87 7.40 -4.64
CA ASN A 81 -6.91 8.04 -5.46
C ASN A 81 -7.70 7.02 -6.29
N GLU A 82 -7.06 5.96 -6.75
CA GLU A 82 -7.70 4.93 -7.58
C GLU A 82 -8.65 4.04 -6.77
N VAL A 83 -8.37 3.86 -5.48
CA VAL A 83 -9.35 3.28 -4.54
C VAL A 83 -10.58 4.17 -4.44
N GLY A 84 -10.39 5.49 -4.36
CA GLY A 84 -11.49 6.47 -4.37
C GLY A 84 -12.28 6.47 -5.66
N ILE A 85 -11.62 6.37 -6.82
CA ILE A 85 -12.26 6.26 -8.13
C ILE A 85 -13.11 5.01 -8.20
N PHE A 86 -12.58 3.84 -7.84
CA PHE A 86 -13.35 2.60 -7.83
C PHE A 86 -14.55 2.68 -6.88
N ALA A 87 -14.37 3.24 -5.68
CA ALA A 87 -15.47 3.48 -4.74
C ALA A 87 -16.56 4.39 -5.35
N ALA A 88 -16.17 5.46 -6.05
CA ALA A 88 -17.10 6.37 -6.70
C ALA A 88 -17.92 5.67 -7.79
N HIS A 89 -17.30 4.78 -8.58
CA HIS A 89 -18.02 3.97 -9.56
C HIS A 89 -19.10 3.09 -8.90
N LEU A 90 -18.78 2.42 -7.79
CA LEU A 90 -19.76 1.60 -7.06
C LEU A 90 -20.90 2.44 -6.47
N LEU A 91 -20.58 3.61 -5.91
CA LEU A 91 -21.56 4.51 -5.31
C LEU A 91 -22.48 5.18 -6.34
N ALA A 92 -22.04 5.28 -7.60
CA ALA A 92 -22.80 5.89 -8.68
C ALA A 92 -23.75 4.90 -9.41
N LEU A 93 -23.76 3.62 -9.04
CA LEU A 93 -24.66 2.64 -9.64
C LEU A 93 -26.11 2.91 -9.24
N ASP A 94 -27.03 2.87 -10.22
CA ASP A 94 -28.47 2.93 -9.96
C ASP A 94 -28.94 1.80 -9.04
N ASP A 95 -28.35 0.60 -9.20
CA ASP A 95 -28.50 -0.52 -8.26
C ASP A 95 -27.16 -1.20 -7.94
N PRO A 96 -26.61 -1.03 -6.72
CA PRO A 96 -25.38 -1.68 -6.30
C PRO A 96 -25.59 -3.11 -5.75
N SER A 97 -26.78 -3.73 -5.91
CA SER A 97 -27.09 -5.05 -5.35
C SER A 97 -26.06 -6.14 -5.70
N SER A 98 -25.53 -6.13 -6.93
CA SER A 98 -24.52 -7.10 -7.38
C SER A 98 -23.20 -7.02 -6.63
N HIS A 99 -22.93 -5.91 -5.96
CA HIS A 99 -21.71 -5.67 -5.19
C HIS A 99 -21.94 -5.76 -3.67
N SER A 100 -23.17 -6.04 -3.24
CA SER A 100 -23.50 -6.17 -1.83
C SER A 100 -22.83 -7.40 -1.21
N GLY A 101 -22.18 -7.22 -0.07
CA GLY A 101 -21.36 -8.23 0.61
C GLY A 101 -20.02 -8.54 -0.06
N ALA A 102 -19.73 -7.92 -1.21
CA ALA A 102 -18.50 -8.20 -1.95
C ALA A 102 -17.27 -7.62 -1.23
N LYS A 103 -16.14 -8.31 -1.42
CA LYS A 103 -14.84 -7.94 -0.84
C LYS A 103 -13.82 -7.88 -1.96
N TYR A 104 -13.49 -6.67 -2.40
CA TYR A 104 -12.59 -6.44 -3.53
C TYR A 104 -11.17 -6.20 -3.07
N VAL A 105 -10.22 -6.96 -3.62
CA VAL A 105 -8.79 -6.73 -3.43
C VAL A 105 -8.33 -5.74 -4.50
N LEU A 106 -7.73 -4.63 -4.07
CA LEU A 106 -7.23 -3.57 -4.94
C LEU A 106 -5.70 -3.51 -4.86
N ASN A 107 -5.03 -3.65 -6.00
CA ASN A 107 -3.60 -3.45 -6.17
C ASN A 107 -3.35 -2.47 -7.33
N GLY A 108 -2.12 -2.00 -7.50
CA GLY A 108 -1.73 -1.19 -8.66
C GLY A 108 -1.73 -1.98 -9.98
N PRO A 109 -1.47 -1.28 -11.10
CA PRO A 109 -1.44 -1.88 -12.43
C PRO A 109 -0.30 -2.88 -12.63
N GLU A 110 0.80 -2.74 -11.89
CA GLU A 110 1.99 -3.58 -12.03
C GLU A 110 2.68 -3.82 -10.67
N ASP A 111 3.51 -4.86 -10.67
CA ASP A 111 4.35 -5.22 -9.54
C ASP A 111 5.65 -4.41 -9.52
N ILE A 112 6.15 -4.16 -8.32
CA ILE A 112 7.50 -3.64 -8.10
C ILE A 112 8.22 -4.37 -6.96
N THR A 113 9.48 -4.70 -7.21
CA THR A 113 10.42 -5.25 -6.23
C THR A 113 11.34 -4.16 -5.68
N GLY A 114 12.04 -4.45 -4.59
CA GLY A 114 13.07 -3.56 -4.06
C GLY A 114 14.18 -3.28 -5.08
N GLU A 115 14.62 -4.29 -5.82
CA GLU A 115 15.67 -4.12 -6.84
C GLU A 115 15.19 -3.20 -7.98
N GLN A 116 13.93 -3.33 -8.41
CA GLN A 116 13.35 -2.41 -9.41
C GLN A 116 13.23 -0.97 -8.86
N LEU A 117 12.90 -0.79 -7.58
CA LEU A 117 12.94 0.54 -6.94
C LEU A 117 14.34 1.14 -6.94
N VAL A 118 15.38 0.34 -6.66
CA VAL A 118 16.78 0.80 -6.79
C VAL A 118 17.05 1.26 -8.22
N GLY A 119 16.63 0.48 -9.22
CA GLY A 119 16.74 0.86 -10.63
C GLY A 119 16.09 2.21 -10.95
N LEU A 120 14.89 2.48 -10.44
CA LEU A 120 14.24 3.79 -10.58
C LEU A 120 15.04 4.91 -9.92
N VAL A 121 15.57 4.69 -8.70
CA VAL A 121 16.43 5.67 -8.03
C VAL A 121 17.67 5.98 -8.86
N GLU A 122 18.36 4.95 -9.35
CA GLU A 122 19.56 5.08 -10.17
C GLU A 122 19.32 5.89 -11.45
N GLN A 123 18.17 5.68 -12.11
CA GLN A 123 17.76 6.45 -13.27
C GLN A 123 17.63 7.96 -12.94
N HIS A 124 17.11 8.29 -11.76
CA HIS A 124 16.91 9.68 -11.34
C HIS A 124 18.18 10.38 -10.84
N ILE A 125 19.14 9.64 -10.29
CA ILE A 125 20.41 10.20 -9.78
C ILE A 125 21.56 10.11 -10.81
N GLY A 126 21.40 9.32 -11.88
CA GLY A 126 22.39 9.18 -12.95
C GLY A 126 23.64 8.37 -12.57
N THR A 127 23.58 7.62 -11.47
CA THR A 127 24.69 6.80 -10.97
C THR A 127 24.18 5.63 -10.15
N LYS A 128 25.05 4.66 -9.85
CA LYS A 128 24.70 3.49 -9.03
C LYS A 128 24.53 3.86 -7.56
N VAL A 129 23.53 3.27 -6.91
CA VAL A 129 23.36 3.40 -5.46
C VAL A 129 24.43 2.55 -4.78
N LYS A 130 25.19 3.15 -3.86
CA LYS A 130 26.31 2.49 -3.16
C LYS A 130 25.84 1.46 -2.15
N ASP A 131 24.88 1.84 -1.31
CA ASP A 131 24.41 1.03 -0.18
C ASP A 131 22.89 0.99 -0.14
N VAL A 132 22.33 -0.22 -0.08
CA VAL A 132 20.89 -0.47 -0.02
C VAL A 132 20.56 -1.33 1.19
N SER A 133 19.57 -0.92 1.97
CA SER A 133 18.99 -1.68 3.07
C SER A 133 17.56 -2.07 2.69
N TYR A 134 17.35 -3.34 2.33
CA TYR A 134 16.04 -3.90 2.03
C TYR A 134 15.32 -4.33 3.29
N GLN A 135 13.98 -4.38 3.24
CA GLN A 135 13.13 -4.76 4.38
C GLN A 135 13.42 -3.87 5.61
N ASP A 136 13.86 -2.64 5.38
CA ASP A 136 14.26 -1.70 6.41
C ASP A 136 13.01 -1.05 7.02
N LEU A 137 12.76 -1.38 8.29
CA LEU A 137 11.64 -0.84 9.06
C LEU A 137 12.02 0.44 9.84
N GLY A 138 13.25 0.94 9.70
CA GLY A 138 13.71 2.13 10.40
C GLY A 138 12.91 3.38 10.04
N PHE A 139 12.38 3.45 8.81
CA PHE A 139 11.43 4.51 8.43
C PHE A 139 10.14 4.44 9.24
N LEU A 140 9.59 3.24 9.46
CA LEU A 140 8.40 3.05 10.31
C LEU A 140 8.71 3.47 11.76
N ASP A 141 9.87 3.09 12.30
CA ASP A 141 10.28 3.50 13.64
C ASP A 141 10.40 5.03 13.76
N ALA A 142 11.02 5.68 12.77
CA ALA A 142 11.13 7.14 12.70
C ALA A 142 9.75 7.82 12.58
N LEU A 143 8.85 7.26 11.79
CA LEU A 143 7.47 7.73 11.64
C LEU A 143 6.69 7.63 12.96
N LEU A 144 6.83 6.52 13.69
CA LEU A 144 6.22 6.35 15.01
C LEU A 144 6.83 7.31 16.05
N ALA A 145 8.13 7.57 15.94
CA ALA A 145 8.84 8.50 16.81
C ALA A 145 8.44 9.97 16.56
N SER A 146 8.10 10.34 15.32
CA SER A 146 7.68 11.70 14.96
C SER A 146 6.31 12.10 15.50
N GLY A 147 5.55 11.17 16.08
CA GLY A 147 4.18 11.40 16.54
C GLY A 147 3.14 11.27 15.43
N PHE A 148 3.47 10.58 14.34
CA PHE A 148 2.53 10.24 13.28
C PHE A 148 1.24 9.63 13.84
N GLY A 149 0.11 10.18 13.38
CA GLY A 149 -1.24 9.87 13.89
C GLY A 149 -1.77 10.88 14.92
N GLY A 150 -0.91 11.74 15.49
CA GLY A 150 -1.30 12.83 16.38
C GLY A 150 -1.48 12.43 17.86
N PRO A 151 -1.83 13.41 18.72
CA PRO A 151 -2.01 13.17 20.16
C PRO A 151 -3.05 12.08 20.44
N GLY A 152 -2.75 11.21 21.40
CA GLY A 152 -3.66 10.14 21.83
C GLY A 152 -3.59 8.85 21.01
N GLN A 153 -2.77 8.77 19.97
CA GLN A 153 -2.58 7.52 19.23
C GLN A 153 -1.72 6.51 19.99
N SER A 154 -2.10 5.24 19.89
CA SER A 154 -1.34 4.13 20.46
C SER A 154 -0.16 3.76 19.56
N LYS A 155 1.06 4.02 20.02
CA LYS A 155 2.30 3.60 19.35
C LYS A 155 2.32 2.09 19.09
N THR A 156 1.80 1.29 20.03
CA THR A 156 1.74 -0.18 19.89
C THR A 156 0.79 -0.60 18.77
N VAL A 157 -0.35 0.08 18.61
CA VAL A 157 -1.29 -0.19 17.53
C VAL A 157 -0.66 0.17 16.19
N MET A 158 -0.05 1.35 16.09
CA MET A 158 0.61 1.81 14.87
C MET A 158 1.81 0.93 14.50
N ALA A 159 2.60 0.49 15.48
CA ALA A 159 3.71 -0.44 15.27
C ALA A 159 3.28 -1.81 14.72
N SER A 160 2.00 -2.18 14.86
CA SER A 160 1.48 -3.42 14.30
C SER A 160 1.40 -3.43 12.76
N LEU A 161 1.54 -2.26 12.11
CA LEU A 161 1.60 -2.13 10.64
C LEU A 161 2.73 -2.97 10.04
N LYS A 162 3.83 -3.19 10.77
CA LYS A 162 4.95 -4.04 10.33
C LYS A 162 4.54 -5.47 9.97
N TYR A 163 3.47 -5.99 10.58
CA TYR A 163 2.97 -7.34 10.27
C TYR A 163 2.36 -7.41 8.87
N GLY A 164 1.81 -6.31 8.35
CA GLY A 164 1.38 -6.22 6.95
C GLY A 164 2.57 -6.34 5.99
N LEU A 165 3.66 -5.62 6.27
CA LEU A 165 4.90 -5.67 5.47
C LEU A 165 5.50 -7.09 5.43
N LEU A 166 5.53 -7.79 6.57
CA LEU A 166 5.98 -9.19 6.63
C LEU A 166 5.21 -10.09 5.65
N THR A 167 3.90 -9.91 5.56
CA THR A 167 3.04 -10.71 4.66
C THR A 167 3.29 -10.37 3.18
N MET A 168 3.60 -9.10 2.87
CA MET A 168 3.99 -8.68 1.52
C MET A 168 5.31 -9.31 1.09
N TRP A 169 6.28 -9.43 2.00
CA TRP A 169 7.57 -10.08 1.72
C TRP A 169 7.45 -11.58 1.44
N GLU A 170 6.36 -12.22 1.87
CA GLU A 170 6.01 -13.60 1.53
C GLU A 170 5.40 -13.75 0.12
N GLY A 171 5.30 -12.65 -0.65
CA GLY A 171 4.84 -12.67 -2.05
C GLY A 171 3.32 -12.66 -2.23
N THR A 172 2.57 -12.37 -1.17
CA THR A 172 1.10 -12.43 -1.19
C THR A 172 0.41 -11.16 -1.69
N GLY A 173 1.19 -10.15 -2.07
CA GLY A 173 0.72 -8.80 -2.36
C GLY A 173 0.87 -8.35 -3.81
N SER A 174 0.94 -9.27 -4.77
CA SER A 174 1.17 -8.93 -6.18
C SER A 174 -0.09 -8.40 -6.88
N ALA A 175 0.11 -7.63 -7.95
CA ALA A 175 -0.95 -7.08 -8.81
C ALA A 175 -1.86 -8.17 -9.39
N SER A 176 -1.33 -9.38 -9.59
CA SER A 176 -2.11 -10.55 -10.06
C SER A 176 -3.23 -10.98 -9.11
N THR A 177 -3.20 -10.55 -7.84
CA THR A 177 -4.23 -10.87 -6.84
C THR A 177 -5.42 -9.91 -6.86
N THR A 178 -5.43 -8.94 -7.76
CA THR A 178 -6.52 -7.97 -7.92
C THR A 178 -7.83 -8.65 -8.29
N SER A 179 -8.92 -8.24 -7.65
CA SER A 179 -10.25 -8.73 -7.98
C SER A 179 -10.62 -8.38 -9.43
N LYS A 180 -11.22 -9.33 -10.14
CA LYS A 180 -11.60 -9.18 -11.54
C LYS A 180 -12.50 -7.96 -11.77
N GLU A 181 -13.45 -7.72 -10.88
CA GLU A 181 -14.40 -6.61 -10.94
C GLU A 181 -13.71 -5.25 -10.86
N VAL A 182 -12.58 -5.17 -10.12
CA VAL A 182 -11.77 -3.96 -10.06
C VAL A 182 -11.21 -3.64 -11.44
N LEU A 183 -10.70 -4.65 -12.15
CA LEU A 183 -10.18 -4.50 -13.51
C LEU A 183 -11.27 -4.14 -14.52
N GLU A 184 -12.48 -4.66 -14.34
CA GLU A 184 -13.62 -4.43 -15.25
C GLU A 184 -14.28 -3.05 -15.05
N ILE A 185 -14.39 -2.57 -13.81
CA ILE A 185 -15.10 -1.33 -13.48
C ILE A 185 -14.16 -0.12 -13.59
N ALA A 186 -13.00 -0.19 -12.96
CA ALA A 186 -12.04 0.91 -12.91
C ALA A 186 -10.63 0.37 -12.67
N ALA A 187 -10.03 -0.19 -13.70
CA ALA A 187 -8.65 -0.69 -13.65
C ALA A 187 -7.68 0.43 -13.19
N PRO A 188 -6.88 0.17 -12.14
CA PRO A 188 -5.76 1.02 -11.74
C PRO A 188 -4.77 1.23 -12.89
N ARG A 189 -4.12 2.39 -12.92
CA ARG A 189 -3.28 2.88 -14.03
C ARG A 189 -2.00 3.54 -13.53
N THR A 190 -2.02 4.19 -12.36
CA THR A 190 -0.82 4.86 -11.84
C THR A 190 0.26 3.83 -11.53
N THR A 191 1.38 3.89 -12.26
CA THR A 191 2.52 2.99 -12.04
C THR A 191 3.41 3.48 -10.88
N PRO A 192 4.24 2.60 -10.30
CA PRO A 192 5.28 2.99 -9.36
C PRO A 192 6.22 4.09 -9.91
N ALA A 193 6.62 4.00 -11.17
CA ALA A 193 7.49 5.00 -11.80
C ALA A 193 6.78 6.36 -11.94
N GLU A 194 5.51 6.37 -12.35
CA GLU A 194 4.70 7.58 -12.42
C GLU A 194 4.52 8.23 -11.04
N MET A 195 4.28 7.43 -9.99
CA MET A 195 4.18 7.97 -8.63
C MET A 195 5.51 8.59 -8.17
N VAL A 196 6.65 7.94 -8.44
CA VAL A 196 7.97 8.52 -8.12
C VAL A 196 8.14 9.87 -8.81
N ASN A 197 7.84 9.97 -10.11
CA ASN A 197 7.90 11.23 -10.85
C ASN A 197 7.01 12.30 -10.23
N LYS A 198 5.74 11.97 -9.96
CA LYS A 198 4.77 12.89 -9.35
C LYS A 198 5.27 13.45 -8.02
N LEU A 199 5.78 12.59 -7.14
CA LEU A 199 6.28 13.01 -5.82
C LEU A 199 7.60 13.78 -5.88
N LEU A 200 8.36 13.68 -6.98
CA LEU A 200 9.56 14.49 -7.21
C LEU A 200 9.24 15.91 -7.69
N GLU A 201 8.05 16.14 -8.25
CA GLU A 201 7.56 17.45 -8.68
C GLU A 201 6.96 18.28 -7.52
N GLU A 202 6.64 17.63 -6.39
CA GLU A 202 6.22 18.26 -5.12
C GLU A 202 7.41 18.85 -4.32
#